data_AF-A0A9P0E445-F1
#
_entry.id   AF-A0A9P0E445-F1
#
_cell.length_a   1.000
_cell.length_b   1.000
_cell.length_c   1.000
_cell.angle_alpha   90.00
_cell.angle_beta   90.00
_cell.angle_gamma   90.00
#
_symmetry.space_group_name_H-M   'P 1'
#
loop_
_entity.id
_entity.type
_entity.pdbx_description
1 polymer ?
#
loop_
_entity_poly.entity_id
_entity_poly.type
_entity_poly.pdbx_seq_one_letter_code
_entity_poly.pdbx_strand_id
1 'polypeptide(L)'
;MDAMSAESNEEVDNYVSAQYLHLIILSGMYTRLDRSHRLFTFVQLLIYLCILVFHYITIGLATLQLMEVSLVTFGEAVHFCLLIQLVIILIVFIQTKHNSIALFHRAMAENFFDYSENYEGIKERLKQEIRKERRFLVMIPILVGLAVVAIMVLTPQVDKYGTFDFSKISSDFNQHLPFPYMVYPYQNEQGFGYYASVILQLVVATLTGGSIGVGGLAYIVMSQNLWMQMEILYDSLQHIEERTEILLSRKISDIIRS
;
A
#
# COMPACT_ATOMS: atom_id res chain seq x y z
N MET A 1 29.87 -0.03 -9.08
CA MET A 1 28.47 -0.06 -9.52
C MET A 1 27.69 -0.71 -8.40
N ASP A 2 26.85 0.07 -7.70
CA ASP A 2 26.10 -0.42 -6.54
C ASP A 2 25.09 -1.45 -7.02
N ALA A 3 25.19 -2.69 -6.53
CA ALA A 3 24.27 -3.79 -6.88
C ALA A 3 22.80 -3.45 -6.56
N MET A 4 22.55 -2.52 -5.62
CA MET A 4 21.21 -1.97 -5.32
C MET A 4 20.64 -1.06 -6.41
N SER A 5 21.48 -0.46 -7.26
CA SER A 5 21.03 0.44 -8.34
C SER A 5 20.89 -0.24 -9.70
N ALA A 6 21.42 -1.47 -9.85
CA ALA A 6 21.44 -2.16 -11.13
C ALA A 6 20.04 -2.60 -11.60
N GLU A 7 19.12 -2.84 -10.65
CA GLU A 7 17.76 -3.33 -10.95
C GLU A 7 16.70 -2.23 -10.97
N SER A 8 17.03 -1.02 -10.50
CA SER A 8 16.16 0.16 -10.56
C SER A 8 16.46 0.91 -11.86
N ASN A 9 15.78 0.53 -12.95
CA ASN A 9 15.89 1.22 -14.24
C ASN A 9 14.71 2.19 -14.43
N GLU A 10 14.91 3.27 -15.20
CA GLU A 10 13.88 4.29 -15.47
C GLU A 10 12.61 3.69 -16.08
N GLU A 11 12.75 2.64 -16.89
CA GLU A 11 11.64 1.88 -17.47
C GLU A 11 10.76 1.19 -16.41
N VAL A 12 11.40 0.60 -15.39
CA VAL A 12 10.70 -0.04 -14.26
C VAL A 12 9.97 1.01 -13.44
N ASP A 13 10.62 2.14 -13.15
CA ASP A 13 10.02 3.25 -12.43
C ASP A 13 8.82 3.86 -13.16
N ASN A 14 8.90 3.96 -14.50
CA ASN A 14 7.80 4.40 -15.34
C ASN A 14 6.64 3.38 -15.32
N TYR A 15 6.94 2.09 -15.39
CA TYR A 15 5.93 1.04 -15.25
C TYR A 15 5.24 1.10 -13.88
N VAL A 16 6.00 1.16 -12.78
CA VAL A 16 5.47 1.28 -11.42
C VAL A 16 4.59 2.53 -11.30
N SER A 17 5.04 3.67 -11.83
CA SER A 17 4.26 4.91 -11.80
C SER A 17 2.98 4.81 -12.65
N ALA A 18 3.00 4.09 -13.77
CA ALA A 18 1.81 3.88 -14.59
C ALA A 18 0.79 2.95 -13.91
N GLN A 19 1.25 1.94 -13.14
CA GLN A 19 0.37 0.99 -12.47
C GLN A 19 -0.22 1.52 -11.15
N TYR A 20 0.56 2.29 -10.39
CA TYR A 20 0.20 2.70 -9.02
C TYR A 20 0.11 4.22 -8.82
N LEU A 21 0.31 5.01 -9.88
CA LEU A 21 0.52 6.45 -9.81
C LEU A 21 1.72 6.79 -8.92
N HIS A 22 1.92 8.08 -8.62
CA HIS A 22 2.93 8.52 -7.65
C HIS A 22 2.57 8.17 -6.19
N LEU A 23 1.42 7.54 -5.96
CA LEU A 23 0.93 7.19 -4.63
C LEU A 23 1.84 6.17 -3.93
N ILE A 24 2.41 5.22 -4.66
CA ILE A 24 3.30 4.18 -4.10
C ILE A 24 4.61 4.75 -3.54
N ILE A 25 5.09 5.84 -4.14
CA ILE A 25 6.28 6.57 -3.68
C ILE A 25 5.92 7.42 -2.46
N LEU A 26 4.79 8.13 -2.52
CA LEU A 26 4.32 8.97 -1.41
C LEU A 26 3.98 8.14 -0.17
N SER A 27 3.45 6.93 -0.34
CA SER A 27 3.14 6.02 0.76
C SER A 27 4.37 5.29 1.32
N GLY A 28 5.57 5.50 0.76
CA GLY A 28 6.79 4.80 1.18
C GLY A 28 6.79 3.29 0.86
N MET A 29 5.86 2.83 0.02
CA MET A 29 5.74 1.42 -0.39
C MET A 29 6.64 1.09 -1.60
N TYR A 30 7.27 2.09 -2.22
CA TYR A 30 8.31 1.91 -3.23
C TYR A 30 9.34 3.02 -3.11
N THR A 31 10.62 2.66 -3.24
CA THR A 31 11.73 3.60 -3.13
C THR A 31 12.52 3.67 -4.42
N ARG A 32 12.60 4.88 -4.97
CA ARG A 32 13.49 5.18 -6.10
C ARG A 32 14.91 5.32 -5.57
N LEU A 33 15.80 4.45 -6.05
CA LEU A 33 17.21 4.42 -5.64
C LEU A 33 18.15 5.06 -6.67
N ASP A 34 17.61 5.80 -7.64
CA ASP A 34 18.41 6.63 -8.54
C ASP A 34 19.40 7.50 -7.77
N ARG A 35 20.61 7.65 -8.32
CA ARG A 35 21.71 8.38 -7.67
C ARG A 35 21.32 9.81 -7.26
N SER A 36 20.43 10.46 -8.02
CA SER A 36 19.91 11.80 -7.72
C SER A 36 18.91 11.81 -6.56
N HIS A 37 18.05 10.80 -6.46
CA HIS A 37 16.92 10.77 -5.52
C HIS A 37 17.22 9.97 -4.24
N ARG A 38 18.29 9.18 -4.21
CA ARG A 38 18.62 8.28 -3.09
C ARG A 38 18.66 8.99 -1.72
N LEU A 39 19.31 10.16 -1.64
CA LEU A 39 19.39 10.92 -0.38
C LEU A 39 18.01 11.43 0.04
N PHE A 40 17.23 11.94 -0.91
CA PHE A 40 15.88 12.43 -0.64
C PHE A 40 14.96 11.31 -0.15
N THR A 41 14.96 10.16 -0.83
CA THR A 41 14.19 8.98 -0.45
C THR A 41 14.57 8.48 0.95
N PHE A 42 15.87 8.45 1.28
CA PHE A 42 16.33 8.06 2.61
C PHE A 42 15.86 9.01 3.70
N VAL A 43 15.98 10.32 3.48
CA VAL A 43 15.51 11.34 4.43
C VAL A 43 13.99 11.27 4.60
N GLN A 44 13.24 11.09 3.50
CA GLN A 44 11.78 10.92 3.55
C GLN A 44 11.38 9.71 4.39
N LEU A 45 12.02 8.56 4.19
CA LEU A 45 11.75 7.35 4.99
C LEU A 45 12.05 7.55 6.47
N LEU A 46 13.18 8.21 6.78
CA LEU A 46 13.55 8.50 8.16
C LEU A 46 12.49 9.39 8.83
N ILE A 47 12.04 10.43 8.14
CA ILE A 47 10.97 11.32 8.62
C ILE A 47 9.68 10.53 8.85
N TYR A 48 9.28 9.66 7.90
CA TYR A 48 8.08 8.85 8.05
C TYR A 48 8.15 7.91 9.25
N LEU A 49 9.28 7.21 9.43
CA LEU A 49 9.50 6.32 10.57
C LEU A 49 9.47 7.10 11.89
N CYS A 50 10.13 8.26 11.96
CA CYS A 50 10.10 9.11 13.15
C CYS A 50 8.67 9.54 13.51
N ILE A 51 7.89 9.99 12.52
CA ILE A 51 6.49 10.41 12.72
C ILE A 51 5.64 9.23 13.19
N LEU A 52 5.75 8.06 12.56
CA LEU A 52 4.98 6.87 12.90
C LEU A 52 5.33 6.35 14.30
N VAL A 53 6.63 6.26 14.64
CA VAL A 53 7.07 5.81 15.97
C VAL A 53 6.62 6.80 17.06
N PHE A 54 6.72 8.10 16.80
CA PHE A 54 6.22 9.12 17.73
C PHE A 54 4.72 8.95 17.99
N HIS A 55 3.90 8.76 16.94
CA HIS A 55 2.45 8.54 17.09
C HIS A 55 2.12 7.18 17.71
N TYR A 56 2.90 6.13 17.43
CA TYR A 56 2.75 4.83 18.07
C TYR A 56 2.95 4.91 19.59
N ILE A 57 4.01 5.60 20.04
CA ILE A 57 4.29 5.76 21.48
C ILE A 57 3.21 6.60 22.15
N THR A 58 2.84 7.74 21.56
CA THR A 58 1.86 8.67 22.16
C THR A 58 0.45 8.07 22.24
N ILE A 59 -0.02 7.40 21.17
CA ILE A 59 -1.31 6.69 21.20
C ILE A 59 -1.23 5.48 22.14
N GLY A 60 -0.10 4.76 22.19
CA GLY A 60 0.09 3.64 23.12
C GLY A 60 0.00 4.07 24.58
N LEU A 61 0.62 5.19 24.95
CA LEU A 61 0.51 5.77 26.29
C LEU A 61 -0.91 6.22 26.61
N ALA A 62 -1.58 6.88 25.66
CA ALA A 62 -2.97 7.28 25.82
C ALA A 62 -3.92 6.08 25.97
N THR A 63 -3.67 4.99 25.24
CA THR A 63 -4.46 3.76 25.30
C THR A 63 -4.52 3.20 26.72
N LEU A 64 -3.42 3.25 27.47
CA LEU A 64 -3.39 2.81 28.87
C LEU A 64 -4.32 3.63 29.77
N GLN A 65 -4.43 4.94 29.51
CA GLN A 65 -5.32 5.84 30.26
C GLN A 65 -6.80 5.62 29.89
N LEU A 66 -7.09 5.30 28.63
CA LEU A 66 -8.46 5.10 28.13
C LEU A 66 -9.12 3.82 28.66
N MET A 67 -8.32 2.82 29.09
CA MET A 67 -8.82 1.56 29.63
C MET A 67 -9.77 1.76 30.82
N GLU A 68 -9.50 2.77 31.64
CA GLU A 68 -10.29 3.09 32.83
C GLU A 68 -11.55 3.91 32.50
N VAL A 69 -11.58 4.55 31.32
CA VAL A 69 -12.66 5.46 30.92
C VAL A 69 -13.73 4.76 30.09
N SER A 70 -13.33 4.05 29.03
CA SER A 70 -14.25 3.40 28.10
C SER A 70 -13.58 2.29 27.31
N LEU A 71 -14.16 1.10 27.39
CA LEU A 71 -13.71 -0.07 26.63
C LEU A 71 -13.78 0.15 25.12
N VAL A 72 -14.77 0.92 24.64
CA VAL A 72 -14.95 1.20 23.21
C VAL A 72 -13.79 2.06 22.70
N THR A 73 -13.51 3.16 23.40
CA THR A 73 -12.44 4.10 23.04
C THR A 73 -11.06 3.49 23.21
N PHE A 74 -10.89 2.65 24.24
CA PHE A 74 -9.71 1.79 24.39
C PHE A 74 -9.52 0.87 23.17
N GLY A 75 -10.57 0.16 22.75
CA GLY A 75 -10.52 -0.75 21.62
C GLY A 75 -10.16 -0.03 20.30
N GLU A 76 -10.71 1.16 20.09
CA GLU A 76 -10.38 2.02 18.96
C GLU A 76 -8.90 2.45 18.98
N ALA A 77 -8.39 2.91 20.13
CA ALA A 77 -7.00 3.32 20.27
C ALA A 77 -6.01 2.15 20.06
N VAL A 78 -6.32 0.96 20.59
CA VAL A 78 -5.57 -0.28 20.31
C VAL A 78 -5.56 -0.58 18.81
N HIS A 79 -6.71 -0.47 18.14
CA HIS A 79 -6.79 -0.72 16.70
C HIS A 79 -5.89 0.23 15.91
N PHE A 80 -5.90 1.53 16.21
CA PHE A 80 -5.01 2.50 15.56
C PHE A 80 -3.53 2.22 15.84
N CYS A 81 -3.16 1.84 17.06
CA CYS A 81 -1.81 1.41 17.39
C CYS A 81 -1.36 0.22 16.52
N LEU A 82 -2.22 -0.79 16.35
CA LEU A 82 -1.94 -1.95 15.51
C LEU A 82 -1.79 -1.58 14.03
N LEU A 83 -2.61 -0.65 13.52
CA LEU A 83 -2.49 -0.16 12.14
C LEU A 83 -1.16 0.59 11.93
N ILE A 84 -0.75 1.45 12.87
CA ILE A 84 0.54 2.14 12.80
C ILE A 84 1.70 1.12 12.87
N GLN A 85 1.62 0.15 13.77
CA GLN A 85 2.62 -0.91 13.89
C GLN A 85 2.75 -1.72 12.59
N LEU A 86 1.62 -2.10 11.98
CA LEU A 86 1.60 -2.78 10.69
C LEU A 86 2.32 -1.95 9.62
N VAL A 87 2.07 -0.64 9.55
CA VAL A 87 2.69 0.25 8.57
C VAL A 87 4.20 0.37 8.79
N ILE A 88 4.65 0.47 10.05
CA ILE A 88 6.09 0.46 10.38
C ILE A 88 6.73 -0.84 9.87
N ILE A 89 6.11 -1.99 10.16
CA ILE A 89 6.59 -3.30 9.70
C ILE A 89 6.64 -3.36 8.16
N LEU A 90 5.58 -2.90 7.48
CA LEU A 90 5.51 -2.90 6.02
C LEU A 90 6.59 -2.03 5.39
N ILE A 91 6.79 -0.80 5.87
CA ILE A 91 7.84 0.10 5.37
C ILE A 91 9.20 -0.57 5.54
N VAL A 92 9.53 -1.06 6.74
CA VAL A 92 10.81 -1.72 7.01
C VAL A 92 10.99 -2.96 6.11
N PHE A 93 9.97 -3.82 6.03
CA PHE A 93 10.00 -5.04 5.22
C PHE A 93 10.25 -4.73 3.74
N ILE A 94 9.51 -3.78 3.15
CA ILE A 94 9.68 -3.38 1.75
C ILE A 94 11.09 -2.84 1.52
N GLN A 95 11.64 -2.03 2.43
CA GLN A 95 13.03 -1.57 2.28
C GLN A 95 14.03 -2.73 2.32
N THR A 96 13.84 -3.73 3.19
CA THR A 96 14.74 -4.91 3.22
C THR A 96 14.61 -5.81 1.99
N LYS A 97 13.45 -5.80 1.32
CA LYS A 97 13.14 -6.60 0.14
C LYS A 97 13.11 -5.80 -1.16
N HIS A 98 13.63 -4.58 -1.14
CA HIS A 98 13.56 -3.64 -2.26
C HIS A 98 14.04 -4.27 -3.58
N ASN A 99 15.22 -4.92 -3.58
CA ASN A 99 15.75 -5.56 -4.78
C ASN A 99 14.81 -6.64 -5.35
N SER A 100 14.20 -7.46 -4.49
CA SER A 100 13.24 -8.49 -4.93
C SER A 100 11.98 -7.88 -5.51
N ILE A 101 11.49 -6.80 -4.91
CA ILE A 101 10.30 -6.08 -5.38
C ILE A 101 10.61 -5.39 -6.72
N ALA A 102 11.78 -4.77 -6.87
CA ALA A 102 12.21 -4.13 -8.11
C ALA A 102 12.38 -5.15 -9.24
N LEU A 103 13.04 -6.29 -8.98
CA LEU A 103 13.18 -7.39 -9.93
C LEU A 103 11.80 -7.92 -10.38
N PHE A 104 10.86 -8.04 -9.45
CA PHE A 104 9.50 -8.47 -9.79
C PHE A 104 8.79 -7.47 -10.71
N HIS A 105 8.87 -6.17 -10.41
CA HIS A 105 8.28 -5.13 -11.26
C HIS A 105 8.94 -5.04 -12.63
N ARG A 106 10.26 -5.29 -12.69
CA ARG A 106 10.99 -5.42 -13.95
C ARG A 106 10.47 -6.60 -14.77
N ALA A 107 10.33 -7.77 -14.16
CA ALA A 107 9.76 -8.93 -14.82
C ALA A 107 8.33 -8.66 -15.33
N MET A 108 7.51 -7.94 -14.56
CA MET A 108 6.17 -7.52 -15.02
C MET A 108 6.23 -6.56 -16.22
N ALA A 109 7.16 -5.60 -16.24
CA ALA A 109 7.34 -4.67 -17.34
C ALA A 109 7.76 -5.40 -18.64
N GLU A 110 8.64 -6.40 -18.52
CA GLU A 110 9.11 -7.24 -19.61
C GLU A 110 8.12 -8.38 -19.99
N ASN A 111 6.91 -8.41 -19.39
CA ASN A 111 5.90 -9.47 -19.54
C ASN A 111 6.34 -10.89 -19.12
N PHE A 112 7.31 -10.98 -18.22
CA PHE A 112 7.94 -12.20 -17.68
C PHE A 112 8.65 -13.06 -18.73
N PHE A 113 7.91 -13.79 -19.55
CA PHE A 113 8.45 -14.71 -20.54
C PHE A 113 7.82 -14.46 -21.92
N ASP A 114 8.66 -14.46 -22.94
CA ASP A 114 8.23 -14.51 -24.33
C ASP A 114 7.84 -15.94 -24.65
N TYR A 115 6.58 -16.29 -24.37
CA TYR A 115 5.97 -17.51 -24.89
C TYR A 115 5.76 -17.31 -26.39
N SER A 116 6.81 -17.58 -27.16
CA SER A 116 6.74 -17.57 -28.61
C SER A 116 5.65 -18.55 -29.07
N GLU A 117 4.72 -18.00 -29.86
CA GLU A 117 3.60 -18.64 -30.58
C GLU A 117 2.19 -18.46 -29.96
N ASN A 118 1.28 -17.81 -30.71
CA ASN A 118 -0.19 -17.89 -30.67
C ASN A 118 -1.01 -17.64 -29.37
N TYR A 119 -0.42 -17.27 -28.23
CA TYR A 119 -1.21 -17.03 -27.00
C TYR A 119 -1.81 -15.62 -26.85
N GLU A 120 -1.75 -14.77 -27.89
CA GLU A 120 -2.26 -13.39 -27.81
C GLU A 120 -3.75 -13.33 -27.45
N GLY A 121 -4.56 -14.28 -27.93
CA GLY A 121 -6.00 -14.34 -27.64
C GLY A 121 -6.31 -14.58 -26.16
N ILE A 122 -5.65 -15.56 -25.53
CA ILE A 122 -5.86 -15.88 -24.11
C ILE A 122 -5.29 -14.77 -23.24
N LYS A 123 -4.09 -14.26 -23.59
CA LYS A 123 -3.45 -13.15 -22.89
C LYS A 123 -4.34 -11.89 -22.88
N GLU A 124 -4.95 -11.53 -24.00
CA GLU A 124 -5.82 -10.36 -24.07
C GLU A 124 -7.12 -10.58 -23.29
N ARG A 125 -7.71 -11.79 -23.34
CA ARG A 125 -8.88 -12.15 -22.52
C ARG A 125 -8.58 -11.98 -21.02
N LEU A 126 -7.49 -12.57 -20.54
CA LEU A 126 -7.08 -12.48 -19.12
C LEU A 126 -6.79 -11.02 -18.71
N LYS A 127 -6.14 -10.24 -19.58
CA LYS A 127 -5.93 -8.80 -19.34
C LYS A 127 -7.25 -8.04 -19.20
N GLN A 128 -8.26 -8.36 -20.00
CA GLN A 128 -9.57 -7.73 -19.91
C GLN A 128 -10.30 -8.10 -18.61
N GLU A 129 -10.22 -9.34 -18.17
CA GLU A 129 -10.77 -9.80 -16.88
C GLU A 129 -10.10 -9.06 -15.71
N ILE A 130 -8.76 -9.02 -15.69
CA ILE A 130 -7.99 -8.28 -14.68
C ILE A 130 -8.37 -6.80 -14.66
N ARG A 131 -8.51 -6.16 -15.84
CA ARG A 131 -8.93 -4.75 -15.93
C ARG A 131 -10.33 -4.54 -15.33
N LYS A 132 -11.25 -5.48 -15.54
CA LYS A 132 -12.62 -5.42 -14.99
C LYS A 132 -12.59 -5.55 -13.47
N GLU A 133 -11.83 -6.49 -12.92
CA GLU A 133 -11.66 -6.64 -11.48
C GLU A 133 -11.01 -5.41 -10.84
N ARG A 134 -9.96 -4.87 -11.46
CA ARG A 134 -9.30 -3.65 -10.96
C ARG A 134 -10.24 -2.46 -10.90
N ARG A 135 -11.13 -2.29 -11.88
CA ARG A 135 -12.16 -1.24 -11.83
C ARG A 135 -13.08 -1.39 -10.63
N PHE A 136 -13.42 -2.62 -10.24
CA PHE A 136 -14.21 -2.87 -9.05
C PHE A 136 -13.44 -2.54 -7.76
N LEU A 137 -12.15 -2.90 -7.71
CA LEU A 137 -11.29 -2.60 -6.55
C LEU A 137 -11.09 -1.08 -6.33
N VAL A 138 -11.06 -0.29 -7.40
CA VAL A 138 -11.01 1.18 -7.31
C VAL A 138 -12.26 1.78 -6.64
N MET A 139 -13.38 1.05 -6.56
CA MET A 139 -14.56 1.50 -5.81
C MET A 139 -14.36 1.40 -4.30
N ILE A 140 -13.42 0.58 -3.80
CA ILE A 140 -13.20 0.37 -2.36
C ILE A 140 -12.81 1.68 -1.66
N PRO A 141 -11.79 2.44 -2.11
CA PRO A 141 -11.47 3.73 -1.48
C PRO A 141 -12.64 4.73 -1.47
N ILE A 142 -13.48 4.72 -2.52
CA ILE A 142 -14.66 5.58 -2.60
C ILE A 142 -15.67 5.17 -1.52
N LEU A 143 -15.95 3.87 -1.39
CA LEU A 143 -16.84 3.35 -0.36
C LEU A 143 -16.33 3.61 1.06
N VAL A 144 -15.02 3.47 1.29
CA VAL A 144 -14.39 3.81 2.58
C VAL A 144 -14.54 5.31 2.87
N GLY A 145 -14.30 6.18 1.88
CA GLY A 145 -14.52 7.62 2.03
C GLY A 145 -15.96 7.97 2.38
N LEU A 146 -16.93 7.33 1.71
CA LEU A 146 -18.35 7.48 2.03
C LEU A 146 -18.69 6.97 3.43
N ALA A 147 -18.09 5.86 3.86
CA ALA A 147 -18.27 5.33 5.21
C ALA A 147 -17.73 6.28 6.28
N VAL A 148 -16.56 6.90 6.05
CA VAL A 148 -16.00 7.91 6.95
C VAL A 148 -16.94 9.11 7.07
N VAL A 149 -17.44 9.64 5.94
CA VAL A 149 -18.41 10.75 5.96
C VAL A 149 -19.70 10.36 6.70
N ALA A 150 -20.21 9.15 6.47
CA ALA A 150 -21.38 8.65 7.17
C ALA A 150 -21.14 8.57 8.69
N ILE A 151 -19.99 8.04 9.12
CA ILE A 151 -19.60 7.98 10.53
C ILE A 151 -19.52 9.40 11.11
N MET A 152 -18.88 10.35 10.44
CA MET A 152 -18.78 11.75 10.93
C MET A 152 -20.16 12.41 11.13
N VAL A 153 -21.16 12.06 10.31
CA VAL A 153 -22.53 12.59 10.44
C VAL A 153 -23.34 11.85 11.50
N LEU A 154 -23.15 10.53 11.62
CA LEU A 154 -23.93 9.68 12.53
C LEU A 154 -23.41 9.70 13.96
N THR A 155 -22.09 9.74 14.18
CA THR A 155 -21.48 9.73 15.51
C THR A 155 -22.07 10.79 16.45
N PRO A 156 -22.21 12.08 16.07
CA PRO A 156 -22.82 13.10 16.94
C PRO A 156 -24.29 12.83 17.29
N GLN A 157 -25.02 12.07 16.45
CA GLN A 157 -26.41 11.72 16.73
C GLN A 157 -26.50 10.51 17.67
N VAL A 158 -25.59 9.55 17.52
CA VAL A 158 -25.50 8.36 18.39
C VAL A 158 -25.01 8.74 19.79
N ASP A 159 -24.05 9.66 19.88
CA ASP A 159 -23.48 10.10 21.15
C ASP A 159 -24.52 10.73 22.08
N LYS A 160 -25.61 11.32 21.55
CA LYS A 160 -26.73 11.85 22.36
C LYS A 160 -27.46 10.78 23.16
N TYR A 161 -27.36 9.51 22.76
CA TYR A 161 -28.02 8.38 23.42
C TYR A 161 -27.04 7.49 24.18
N GLY A 162 -25.74 7.78 24.10
CA GLY A 162 -24.70 7.05 24.81
C GLY A 162 -24.60 7.42 26.29
N THR A 163 -24.18 6.49 27.13
CA THR A 163 -23.83 6.74 28.54
C THR A 163 -22.39 7.25 28.71
N PHE A 164 -21.78 7.71 27.62
CA PHE A 164 -20.39 8.15 27.61
C PHE A 164 -20.29 9.56 28.20
N ASP A 165 -19.65 9.65 29.36
CA ASP A 165 -19.52 10.88 30.11
C ASP A 165 -18.11 11.47 29.90
N PHE A 166 -18.03 12.49 29.05
CA PHE A 166 -16.80 13.21 28.75
C PHE A 166 -16.17 13.86 29.98
N SER A 167 -16.92 14.06 31.08
CA SER A 167 -16.36 14.61 32.32
C SER A 167 -15.40 13.65 33.05
N LYS A 168 -15.39 12.37 32.66
CA LYS A 168 -14.45 11.35 33.17
C LYS A 168 -13.15 11.25 32.37
N ILE A 169 -13.08 11.92 31.22
CA ILE A 169 -11.88 11.97 30.38
C ILE A 169 -10.89 12.94 31.05
N SER A 170 -9.61 12.56 31.13
CA SER A 170 -8.60 13.42 31.75
C SER A 170 -8.55 14.79 31.05
N SER A 171 -8.25 15.85 31.82
CA SER A 171 -8.05 17.21 31.31
C SER A 171 -6.92 17.29 30.28
N ASP A 172 -6.11 16.25 30.17
CA ASP A 172 -4.94 16.18 29.30
C ASP A 172 -5.31 15.88 27.84
N PHE A 173 -6.56 15.47 27.58
CA PHE A 173 -7.06 15.22 26.23
C PHE A 173 -7.69 16.46 25.61
N ASN A 174 -7.27 16.79 24.39
CA ASN A 174 -7.80 17.92 23.67
C ASN A 174 -8.93 17.51 22.73
N GLN A 175 -10.17 17.83 23.12
CA GLN A 175 -11.39 17.48 22.39
C GLN A 175 -11.56 18.18 21.04
N HIS A 176 -10.78 19.24 20.77
CA HIS A 176 -10.85 19.98 19.52
C HIS A 176 -9.96 19.39 18.41
N LEU A 177 -9.16 18.37 18.71
CA LEU A 177 -8.35 17.67 17.72
C LEU A 177 -9.18 16.63 16.96
N PRO A 178 -8.89 16.37 15.67
CA PRO A 178 -9.52 15.30 14.90
C PRO A 178 -9.45 13.93 15.60
N PHE A 179 -8.33 13.63 16.24
CA PHE A 179 -8.20 12.51 17.17
C PHE A 179 -7.90 13.07 18.58
N PRO A 180 -8.91 13.11 19.48
CA PRO A 180 -8.80 13.83 20.75
C PRO A 180 -8.00 13.07 21.81
N TYR A 181 -7.85 11.76 21.64
CA TYR A 181 -7.26 10.88 22.65
C TYR A 181 -5.73 10.80 22.58
N MET A 182 -5.06 11.83 22.08
CA MET A 182 -3.60 11.82 21.94
C MET A 182 -2.96 12.89 22.83
N VAL A 183 -2.07 12.44 23.71
CA VAL A 183 -1.34 13.32 24.64
C VAL A 183 -0.04 13.76 23.97
N TYR A 184 0.02 15.03 23.58
CA TYR A 184 1.23 15.63 23.02
C TYR A 184 2.11 16.21 24.15
N PRO A 185 3.45 16.14 24.03
CA PRO A 185 4.36 16.69 25.04
C PRO A 185 4.46 18.24 25.01
N TYR A 186 3.55 18.91 24.31
CA TYR A 186 3.49 20.35 24.13
C TYR A 186 2.04 20.83 24.19
N GLN A 187 1.85 22.11 24.52
CA GLN A 187 0.51 22.72 24.59
C GLN A 187 -0.12 22.76 23.20
N ASN A 188 -1.28 22.12 23.05
CA ASN A 188 -1.99 21.99 21.78
C ASN A 188 -3.42 22.56 21.81
N GLU A 189 -3.82 23.21 22.91
CA GLU A 189 -5.17 23.75 23.09
C GLU A 189 -5.50 24.86 22.09
N GLN A 190 -4.54 25.76 21.80
CA GLN A 190 -4.74 26.92 20.93
C GLN A 190 -3.45 27.31 20.18
N GLY A 191 -3.60 28.13 19.14
CA GLY A 191 -2.48 28.75 18.42
C GLY A 191 -1.67 27.77 17.57
N PHE A 192 -0.35 27.94 17.55
CA PHE A 192 0.55 27.17 16.68
C PHE A 192 0.58 25.67 17.01
N GLY A 193 0.58 25.32 18.31
CA GLY A 193 0.60 23.92 18.75
C GLY A 193 -0.60 23.13 18.25
N TYR A 194 -1.79 23.74 18.26
CA TYR A 194 -3.01 23.14 17.73
C TYR A 194 -2.87 22.79 16.24
N TYR A 195 -2.51 23.76 15.40
CA TYR A 195 -2.35 23.53 13.95
C TYR A 195 -1.25 22.51 13.65
N ALA A 196 -0.16 22.52 14.41
CA ALA A 196 0.90 21.53 14.27
C ALA A 196 0.42 20.11 14.57
N SER A 197 -0.35 19.92 15.65
CA SER A 197 -0.96 18.62 15.98
C SER A 197 -1.93 18.16 14.89
N VAL A 198 -2.82 19.03 14.40
CA VAL A 198 -3.76 18.69 13.33
C VAL A 198 -3.04 18.24 12.05
N ILE A 199 -2.00 18.97 11.64
CA ILE A 199 -1.20 18.60 10.46
C ILE A 199 -0.49 17.25 10.69
N LEU A 200 0.09 17.03 11.87
CA LEU A 200 0.74 15.75 12.19
C LEU A 200 -0.24 14.57 12.17
N GLN A 201 -1.45 14.74 12.72
CA GLN A 201 -2.49 13.72 12.67
C GLN A 201 -2.91 13.43 11.23
N LEU A 202 -3.08 14.47 10.40
CA LEU A 202 -3.41 14.32 8.99
C LEU A 202 -2.30 13.59 8.22
N VAL A 203 -1.03 13.92 8.47
CA VAL A 203 0.13 13.25 7.86
C VAL A 203 0.15 11.77 8.25
N VAL A 204 -0.05 11.44 9.53
CA VAL A 204 -0.09 10.05 9.99
C VAL A 204 -1.26 9.29 9.39
N ALA A 205 -2.46 9.87 9.39
CA ALA A 205 -3.62 9.26 8.77
C ALA A 205 -3.38 8.98 7.28
N THR A 206 -2.77 9.92 6.57
CA THR A 206 -2.42 9.78 5.16
C THR A 206 -1.34 8.71 4.96
N LEU A 207 -0.31 8.68 5.80
CA LEU A 207 0.75 7.67 5.73
C LEU A 207 0.21 6.27 6.02
N THR A 208 -0.58 6.11 7.08
CA THR A 208 -1.16 4.83 7.49
C THR A 208 -2.16 4.32 6.45
N GLY A 209 -3.14 5.15 6.09
CA GLY A 209 -4.15 4.79 5.09
C GLY A 209 -3.54 4.59 3.70
N GLY A 210 -2.62 5.45 3.30
CA GLY A 210 -1.90 5.35 2.04
C GLY A 210 -1.01 4.10 1.96
N SER A 211 -0.25 3.79 3.02
CA SER A 211 0.61 2.60 3.04
C SER A 211 -0.20 1.31 2.96
N ILE A 212 -1.28 1.20 3.75
CA ILE A 212 -2.14 0.01 3.73
C ILE A 212 -2.88 -0.10 2.40
N GLY A 213 -3.47 1.00 1.93
CA GLY A 213 -4.24 1.03 0.69
C GLY A 213 -3.38 0.75 -0.54
N VAL A 214 -2.27 1.47 -0.68
CA VAL A 214 -1.38 1.31 -1.84
C VAL A 214 -0.58 0.02 -1.74
N GLY A 215 -0.15 -0.39 -0.55
CA GLY A 215 0.49 -1.70 -0.33
C GLY A 215 -0.45 -2.86 -0.68
N GLY A 216 -1.72 -2.77 -0.29
CA GLY A 216 -2.75 -3.74 -0.69
C GLY A 216 -3.00 -3.75 -2.20
N LEU A 217 -3.06 -2.57 -2.84
CA LEU A 217 -3.18 -2.48 -4.30
C LEU A 217 -1.97 -3.10 -5.01
N ALA A 218 -0.76 -2.82 -4.53
CA ALA A 218 0.47 -3.42 -5.05
C ALA A 218 0.43 -4.94 -4.95
N TYR A 219 0.06 -5.48 -3.79
CA TYR A 219 -0.10 -6.92 -3.60
C TYR A 219 -1.09 -7.52 -4.60
N ILE A 220 -2.28 -6.94 -4.74
CA ILE A 220 -3.30 -7.45 -5.68
C ILE A 220 -2.79 -7.43 -7.13
N VAL A 221 -2.18 -6.32 -7.55
CA VAL A 221 -1.63 -6.17 -8.90
C VAL A 221 -0.54 -7.21 -9.19
N MET A 222 0.36 -7.43 -8.24
CA MET A 222 1.42 -8.43 -8.34
C MET A 222 0.83 -9.85 -8.40
N SER A 223 -0.12 -10.18 -7.53
CA SER A 223 -0.81 -11.47 -7.50
C SER A 223 -1.59 -11.75 -8.79
N GLN A 224 -2.31 -10.77 -9.33
CA GLN A 224 -3.02 -10.91 -10.61
C GLN A 224 -2.06 -11.19 -11.77
N ASN A 225 -0.89 -10.55 -11.77
CA ASN A 225 0.12 -10.83 -12.79
C ASN A 225 0.70 -12.24 -12.65
N LEU A 226 0.98 -12.71 -11.43
CA LEU A 226 1.40 -14.10 -11.20
C LEU A 226 0.35 -15.09 -11.66
N TRP A 227 -0.92 -14.86 -11.31
CA TRP A 227 -2.02 -15.70 -11.74
C TRP A 227 -2.12 -15.78 -13.26
N MET A 228 -2.06 -14.63 -13.95
CA MET A 228 -2.05 -14.58 -15.41
C MET A 228 -0.90 -15.41 -16.02
N GLN A 229 0.30 -15.33 -15.46
CA GLN A 229 1.44 -16.11 -15.95
C GLN A 229 1.26 -17.62 -15.70
N MET A 230 0.69 -17.99 -14.56
CA MET A 230 0.37 -19.40 -14.26
C MET A 230 -0.70 -19.95 -15.21
N GLU A 231 -1.70 -19.15 -15.57
CA GLU A 231 -2.75 -19.55 -16.51
C GLU A 231 -2.19 -19.73 -17.93
N ILE A 232 -1.32 -18.82 -18.38
CA ILE A 232 -0.62 -18.95 -19.67
C ILE A 232 0.26 -20.20 -19.68
N LEU A 233 0.98 -20.46 -18.58
CA LEU A 233 1.81 -21.65 -18.46
C LEU A 233 0.96 -22.93 -18.49
N TYR A 234 -0.17 -22.93 -17.79
CA TYR A 234 -1.09 -24.07 -17.77
C TYR A 234 -1.62 -24.37 -19.17
N ASP A 235 -2.09 -23.34 -19.88
CA ASP A 235 -2.57 -23.47 -21.26
C ASP A 235 -1.45 -23.95 -22.20
N SER A 236 -0.25 -23.42 -22.05
CA SER A 236 0.92 -23.86 -22.83
C SER A 236 1.30 -25.32 -22.55
N LEU A 237 1.05 -25.85 -21.35
CA LEU A 237 1.32 -27.24 -21.02
C LEU A 237 0.26 -28.17 -21.62
N GLN A 238 -0.99 -27.72 -21.70
CA GLN A 238 -2.07 -28.49 -22.34
C GLN A 238 -1.83 -28.69 -23.84
N HIS A 239 -1.26 -27.68 -24.51
CA HIS A 239 -0.99 -27.71 -25.95
C HIS A 239 0.46 -28.10 -26.28
N ILE A 240 1.19 -28.75 -25.35
CA ILE A 240 2.61 -29.07 -25.53
C ILE A 240 2.86 -30.06 -26.67
N GLU A 241 1.94 -30.99 -26.88
CA GLU A 241 2.02 -31.98 -27.96
C GLU A 241 1.91 -31.29 -29.33
N GLU A 242 0.88 -30.44 -29.50
CA GLU A 242 0.69 -29.64 -30.72
C GLU A 242 1.90 -28.75 -31.01
N ARG A 243 2.47 -28.10 -29.99
CA ARG A 243 3.71 -27.31 -30.15
C ARG A 243 4.89 -28.16 -30.60
N THR A 244 5.03 -29.35 -30.04
CA THR A 244 6.12 -30.26 -30.39
C THR A 244 6.00 -30.68 -31.85
N GLU A 245 4.78 -30.98 -32.33
CA GLU A 245 4.52 -31.29 -33.73
C GLU A 245 4.83 -30.11 -34.67
N ILE A 246 4.39 -28.89 -34.32
CA ILE A 246 4.67 -27.67 -35.10
C ILE A 246 6.18 -27.41 -35.20
N LEU A 247 6.90 -27.48 -34.09
CA LEU A 247 8.35 -27.26 -34.07
C LEU A 247 9.11 -28.34 -34.86
N LEU A 248 8.68 -29.60 -34.76
CA LEU A 248 9.26 -30.69 -35.52
C LEU A 248 9.03 -30.49 -37.03
N SER A 249 7.81 -30.12 -37.43
CA SER A 249 7.46 -29.88 -38.83
C SER A 249 8.24 -28.71 -39.44
N ARG A 250 8.41 -27.60 -38.68
CA ARG A 250 9.26 -26.47 -39.09
C ARG A 250 10.70 -26.90 -39.29
N LYS A 251 11.28 -27.61 -38.31
CA LYS A 251 12.67 -28.06 -38.38
C LYS A 251 12.91 -28.98 -39.59
N ILE A 252 11.98 -29.88 -39.89
CA ILE A 252 12.03 -30.72 -41.09
C ILE A 252 11.97 -29.86 -42.36
N SER A 253 11.08 -28.86 -42.41
CA SER A 253 10.95 -27.96 -43.56
C SER A 253 12.22 -27.13 -43.82
N ASP A 254 12.91 -26.71 -42.77
CA ASP A 254 14.16 -25.94 -42.86
C ASP A 254 15.30 -26.82 -43.36
N ILE A 255 15.38 -28.09 -42.93
CA ILE A 255 16.36 -29.07 -43.41
C ILE A 255 16.15 -29.38 -44.90
N ILE A 256 14.90 -29.47 -45.37
CA ILE A 256 14.59 -29.73 -46.78
C ILE A 256 14.98 -28.52 -47.67
N ARG A 257 15.00 -27.32 -47.11
CA ARG A 257 15.34 -26.08 -47.83
C ARG A 257 16.84 -25.76 -47.85
N SER A 258 17.65 -26.38 -46.99
CA SER A 258 19.12 -26.23 -46.94
C SER A 258 19.82 -27.21 -47.87
#